data_AF-A0A2C9A7H9-F1
#
_entry.id   AF-A0A2C9A7H9-F1
#
_cell.length_a   1.000
_cell.length_b   1.000
_cell.length_c   1.000
_cell.angle_alpha   90.00
_cell.angle_beta   90.00
_cell.angle_gamma   90.00
#
_symmetry.space_group_name_H-M   'P 1'
#
loop_
_entity.id
_entity.type
_entity.pdbx_description
1 polymer ?
#
loop_
_entity_poly.entity_id
_entity_poly.type
_entity_poly.pdbx_seq_one_letter_code
_entity_poly.pdbx_strand_id
1 'polypeptide(L)'
;MQFFVKHLYLIAPILAIAAVVGGYFFLNSRIQPVQHVEIKHEEIVFDAEEYLRSLKAKNKPFNQQGVHLLLLKRTRQKEGVYLESLLPAMDSAGIEVVHCFHKVMGDDYVPVITSGNDYPYHAKNSKHYMNAALDFRIVNLPMNKRRELVEMAQLRLGYRFRVLWEKGEAEHLHVELLD
;
A
#
# COMPACT_ATOMS: atom_id res chain seq x y z
N MET A 1 -39.12 20.00 60.87
CA MET A 1 -38.82 18.81 60.04
C MET A 1 -39.63 18.76 58.73
N GLN A 2 -40.91 19.16 58.69
CA GLN A 2 -41.74 19.11 57.46
C GLN A 2 -41.35 20.09 56.34
N PHE A 3 -40.63 21.19 56.64
CA PHE A 3 -40.22 22.18 55.64
C PHE A 3 -39.08 21.67 54.73
N PHE A 4 -38.09 20.97 55.32
CA PHE A 4 -36.94 20.42 54.59
C PHE A 4 -37.34 19.28 53.63
N VAL A 5 -38.28 18.42 54.04
CA VAL A 5 -38.77 17.30 53.20
C VAL A 5 -39.53 17.81 51.98
N LYS A 6 -40.24 18.94 52.10
CA LYS A 6 -41.01 19.58 51.02
C LYS A 6 -40.17 20.29 49.96
N HIS A 7 -38.85 20.43 50.13
CA HIS A 7 -37.97 21.06 49.14
C HIS A 7 -36.84 20.12 48.68
N LEU A 8 -36.71 18.96 49.33
CA LEU A 8 -35.73 17.93 48.97
C LEU A 8 -35.91 17.43 47.53
N TYR A 9 -37.14 17.35 47.02
CA TYR A 9 -37.41 16.94 45.63
C TYR A 9 -36.98 17.98 44.59
N LEU A 10 -36.81 19.26 44.97
CA LEU A 10 -36.27 20.30 44.09
C LEU A 10 -34.73 20.31 44.09
N ILE A 11 -34.12 19.93 45.21
CA ILE A 11 -32.66 19.98 45.40
C ILE A 11 -31.96 18.70 44.93
N ALA A 12 -32.61 17.54 45.11
CA ALA A 12 -32.08 16.23 44.67
C ALA A 12 -31.69 16.15 43.19
N PRO A 13 -32.48 16.63 42.20
CA PRO A 13 -32.08 16.59 40.80
C PRO A 13 -30.89 17.51 40.49
N ILE A 14 -30.79 18.66 41.17
CA ILE A 14 -29.66 19.59 41.02
C ILE A 14 -28.36 18.94 41.50
N LEU A 15 -28.40 18.26 42.65
CA LEU A 15 -27.25 17.53 43.19
C LEU A 15 -26.87 16.33 42.30
N ALA A 16 -27.84 15.62 41.72
CA ALA A 16 -27.57 14.53 40.79
C ALA A 16 -26.88 15.02 39.51
N ILE A 17 -27.34 16.13 38.93
CA ILE A 17 -26.70 16.76 37.76
C ILE A 17 -25.28 17.21 38.11
N ALA A 18 -25.10 17.87 39.25
CA ALA A 18 -23.77 18.30 39.71
C ALA A 18 -22.80 17.11 39.88
N ALA A 19 -23.28 15.97 40.40
CA ALA A 19 -22.48 14.76 40.56
C ALA A 19 -22.08 14.15 39.21
N VAL A 20 -22.99 14.10 38.23
CA VAL A 20 -22.71 13.57 36.89
C VAL A 20 -21.71 14.47 36.14
N VAL A 21 -21.90 15.79 36.20
CA VAL A 21 -20.99 16.75 35.58
C VAL A 21 -19.61 16.70 36.25
N GLY A 22 -19.56 16.65 37.58
CA GLY A 22 -18.30 16.50 38.33
C GLY A 22 -17.57 15.20 37.97
N GLY A 23 -18.30 14.08 37.87
CA GLY A 23 -17.76 12.79 37.44
C GLY A 23 -17.21 12.82 36.02
N TYR A 24 -17.93 13.47 35.09
CA TYR A 24 -17.49 13.65 33.70
C TYR A 24 -16.18 14.45 33.61
N PHE A 25 -16.08 15.59 34.30
CA PHE A 25 -14.86 16.39 34.32
C PHE A 25 -13.69 15.68 34.99
N PHE A 26 -13.96 14.87 36.03
CA PHE A 26 -12.93 14.08 36.72
C PHE A 26 -12.38 12.93 35.87
N LEU A 27 -13.24 12.28 35.07
CA LEU A 27 -12.80 11.25 34.12
C LEU A 27 -11.99 11.87 32.98
N ASN A 28 -12.45 12.99 32.43
CA ASN A 28 -11.79 13.64 31.30
C ASN A 28 -10.42 14.24 31.67
N SER A 29 -10.22 14.65 32.92
CA SER A 29 -8.93 15.15 33.41
C SER A 29 -7.86 14.07 33.64
N ARG A 30 -8.23 12.79 33.62
CA ARG A 30 -7.32 11.64 33.79
C ARG A 30 -6.93 10.94 32.50
N ILE A 31 -7.57 11.27 31.38
CA ILE A 31 -7.21 10.72 30.07
C ILE A 31 -5.97 11.48 29.60
N GLN A 32 -4.78 10.93 29.88
CA GLN A 32 -3.58 11.41 29.21
C GLN A 32 -3.66 11.04 27.73
N PRO A 33 -3.31 11.95 26.80
CA PRO A 33 -3.19 11.60 25.40
C PRO A 33 -2.14 10.49 25.28
N VAL A 34 -2.50 9.41 24.57
CA VAL A 34 -1.56 8.33 24.25
C VAL A 34 -0.34 8.97 23.58
N GLN A 35 0.83 8.81 24.18
CA GLN A 35 2.06 9.36 23.62
C GLN A 35 2.25 8.78 22.23
N HIS A 36 2.27 9.67 21.23
CA HIS A 36 2.56 9.28 19.86
C HIS A 36 4.01 8.82 19.79
N VAL A 37 4.23 7.50 19.73
CA VAL A 37 5.55 6.92 19.49
C VAL A 37 5.85 7.11 18.01
N GLU A 38 6.70 8.08 17.70
CA GLU A 38 7.21 8.29 16.36
C GLU A 38 8.16 7.12 16.03
N ILE A 39 7.64 6.11 15.33
CA ILE A 39 8.44 4.98 14.87
C ILE A 39 9.37 5.51 13.78
N LYS A 40 10.63 5.74 14.13
CA LYS A 40 11.69 5.96 13.12
C LYS A 40 11.85 4.67 12.32
N HIS A 41 11.19 4.62 11.18
CA HIS A 41 11.52 3.66 10.15
C HIS A 41 12.90 4.05 9.61
N GLU A 42 13.94 3.30 9.96
CA GLU A 42 15.18 3.34 9.20
C GLU A 42 14.81 2.96 7.76
N GLU A 43 15.00 3.90 6.83
CA GLU A 43 14.90 3.58 5.41
C GLU A 43 15.97 2.54 5.10
N ILE A 44 15.55 1.30 4.92
CA ILE A 44 16.43 0.24 4.46
C ILE A 44 16.79 0.59 3.02
N VAL A 45 17.91 1.29 2.84
CA VAL A 45 18.47 1.59 1.52
C VAL A 45 18.93 0.27 0.93
N PHE A 46 18.18 -0.24 -0.03
CA PHE A 46 18.50 -1.49 -0.70
C PHE A 46 19.74 -1.31 -1.59
N ASP A 47 20.86 -1.90 -1.18
CA ASP A 47 22.03 -2.06 -2.03
C ASP A 47 21.89 -3.34 -2.88
N ALA A 48 21.71 -3.16 -4.19
CA ALA A 48 21.59 -4.25 -5.14
C ALA A 48 22.86 -5.12 -5.20
N GLU A 49 24.03 -4.51 -5.00
CA GLU A 49 25.32 -5.17 -5.07
C GLU A 49 25.56 -6.02 -3.82
N GLU A 50 25.22 -5.49 -2.64
CA GLU A 50 25.22 -6.25 -1.38
C GLU A 50 24.25 -7.44 -1.45
N TYR A 51 23.03 -7.23 -1.99
CA TYR A 51 22.06 -8.31 -2.15
C TYR A 51 22.59 -9.41 -3.07
N LEU A 52 23.16 -9.07 -4.23
CA LEU A 52 23.78 -10.03 -5.15
C LEU A 52 24.97 -10.76 -4.53
N ARG A 53 25.81 -10.06 -3.74
CA ARG A 53 26.90 -10.68 -2.97
C ARG A 53 26.35 -11.67 -1.94
N SER A 54 25.27 -11.33 -1.25
CA SER A 54 24.65 -12.22 -0.27
C SER A 54 24.05 -13.48 -0.89
N LEU A 55 23.50 -13.37 -2.10
CA LEU A 55 22.96 -14.51 -2.86
C LEU A 55 24.08 -15.45 -3.30
N LYS A 56 25.16 -14.89 -3.86
CA LYS A 56 26.37 -15.65 -4.23
C LYS A 56 27.01 -16.32 -3.01
N ALA A 57 27.16 -15.60 -1.90
CA ALA A 57 27.77 -16.12 -0.68
C ALA A 57 26.95 -17.24 -0.02
N LYS A 58 25.62 -17.21 -0.16
CA LYS A 58 24.72 -18.23 0.41
C LYS A 58 24.47 -19.41 -0.53
N ASN A 59 25.09 -19.46 -1.72
CA ASN A 59 24.85 -20.46 -2.75
C ASN A 59 23.35 -20.69 -3.06
N LYS A 60 22.52 -19.65 -2.85
CA LYS A 60 21.09 -19.72 -3.11
C LYS A 60 20.86 -19.39 -4.59
N PRO A 61 20.35 -20.31 -5.42
CA PRO A 61 20.01 -19.98 -6.79
C PRO A 61 18.95 -18.87 -6.78
N PHE A 62 19.03 -17.96 -7.76
CA PHE A 62 17.99 -16.98 -8.00
C PHE A 62 16.74 -17.73 -8.48
N ASN A 63 15.90 -18.13 -7.54
CA ASN A 63 14.69 -18.90 -7.78
C ASN A 63 13.47 -17.97 -7.85
N GLN A 64 12.31 -18.52 -8.20
CA GLN A 64 11.06 -17.77 -8.30
C GLN A 64 10.78 -16.91 -7.04
N GLN A 65 10.98 -17.48 -5.85
CA GLN A 65 10.79 -16.77 -4.59
C GLN A 65 11.75 -15.57 -4.44
N GLY A 66 12.98 -15.68 -4.95
CA GLY A 66 13.92 -14.56 -5.01
C GLY A 66 13.43 -13.42 -5.88
N VAL A 67 12.85 -13.72 -7.05
CA VAL A 67 12.26 -12.71 -7.95
C VAL A 67 11.07 -12.03 -7.27
N HIS A 68 10.17 -12.81 -6.66
CA HIS A 68 9.03 -12.29 -5.93
C HIS A 68 9.45 -11.35 -4.80
N LEU A 69 10.40 -11.78 -3.97
CA LEU A 69 10.93 -10.94 -2.88
C LEU A 69 11.63 -9.69 -3.41
N LEU A 70 12.32 -9.77 -4.54
CA LEU A 70 12.92 -8.60 -5.17
C LEU A 70 11.84 -7.60 -5.62
N LEU A 71 10.74 -8.09 -6.19
CA LEU A 71 9.62 -7.23 -6.61
C LEU A 71 9.02 -6.51 -5.42
N LEU A 72 8.74 -7.25 -4.33
CA LEU A 72 8.25 -6.68 -3.08
C LEU A 72 9.21 -5.65 -2.48
N LYS A 73 10.52 -5.89 -2.54
CA LYS A 73 11.54 -4.95 -2.03
C LYS A 73 11.72 -3.71 -2.88
N ARG A 74 11.48 -3.80 -4.19
CA ARG A 74 11.67 -2.69 -5.14
C ARG A 74 10.39 -1.91 -5.41
N THR A 75 9.29 -2.25 -4.76
CA THR A 75 8.02 -1.54 -4.89
C THR A 75 7.42 -1.26 -3.53
N ARG A 76 6.52 -0.28 -3.46
CA ARG A 76 5.57 -0.13 -2.35
C ARG A 76 4.22 -0.65 -2.80
N GLN A 77 3.45 -1.23 -1.90
CA GLN A 77 2.09 -1.66 -2.19
C GLN A 77 1.11 -0.71 -1.53
N LYS A 78 0.02 -0.36 -2.22
CA LYS A 78 -1.13 0.28 -1.59
C LYS A 78 -1.69 -0.68 -0.53
N GLU A 79 -2.21 -0.13 0.56
CA GLU A 79 -2.87 -0.93 1.60
C GLU A 79 -3.98 -1.81 1.00
N GLY A 80 -3.99 -3.09 1.40
CA GLY A 80 -4.96 -4.07 0.93
C GLY A 80 -4.64 -4.72 -0.42
N VAL A 81 -3.48 -4.42 -1.04
CA VAL A 81 -3.05 -5.08 -2.27
C VAL A 81 -2.41 -6.44 -1.97
N TYR A 82 -2.93 -7.51 -2.59
CA TYR A 82 -2.44 -8.88 -2.37
C TYR A 82 -1.62 -9.39 -3.55
N LEU A 83 -0.34 -9.70 -3.29
CA LEU A 83 0.63 -10.16 -4.31
C LEU A 83 1.17 -11.58 -4.07
N GLU A 84 0.86 -12.21 -2.94
CA GLU A 84 1.51 -13.46 -2.50
C GLU A 84 1.35 -14.64 -3.48
N SER A 85 0.27 -14.63 -4.28
CA SER A 85 -0.05 -15.69 -5.23
C SER A 85 0.18 -15.28 -6.70
N LEU A 86 0.95 -14.21 -6.95
CA LEU A 86 1.33 -13.82 -8.31
C LEU A 86 1.92 -14.99 -9.09
N LEU A 87 1.53 -15.08 -10.36
CA LEU A 87 2.17 -16.02 -11.26
C LEU A 87 3.66 -15.65 -11.42
N PRO A 88 4.58 -16.64 -11.54
CA PRO A 88 6.02 -16.36 -11.73
C PRO A 88 6.33 -15.43 -12.91
N ALA A 89 5.52 -15.51 -13.97
CA ALA A 89 5.64 -14.62 -15.12
C ALA A 89 5.34 -13.16 -14.76
N MET A 90 4.39 -12.93 -13.83
CA MET A 90 4.05 -11.60 -13.34
C MET A 90 5.10 -11.04 -12.39
N ASP A 91 5.75 -11.87 -11.58
CA ASP A 91 6.92 -11.42 -10.79
C ASP A 91 8.02 -10.88 -11.71
N SER A 92 8.31 -11.62 -12.78
CA SER A 92 9.32 -11.23 -13.77
C SER A 92 8.90 -9.96 -14.52
N ALA A 93 7.63 -9.87 -14.93
CA ALA A 93 7.10 -8.69 -15.61
C ALA A 93 7.13 -7.45 -14.70
N GLY A 94 6.79 -7.60 -13.42
CA GLY A 94 6.85 -6.53 -12.44
C GLY A 94 8.27 -5.98 -12.27
N ILE A 95 9.29 -6.85 -12.24
CA ILE A 95 10.70 -6.42 -12.20
C ILE A 95 11.11 -5.66 -13.46
N GLU A 96 10.68 -6.09 -14.65
CA GLU A 96 10.94 -5.35 -15.89
C GLU A 96 10.26 -3.97 -15.89
N VAL A 97 9.03 -3.87 -15.36
CA VAL A 97 8.34 -2.59 -15.19
C VAL A 97 9.11 -1.70 -14.20
N VAL A 98 9.56 -2.23 -13.07
CA VAL A 98 10.42 -1.53 -12.10
C VAL A 98 11.69 -1.01 -12.78
N HIS A 99 12.33 -1.81 -13.63
CA HIS A 99 13.47 -1.36 -14.42
C HIS A 99 13.11 -0.19 -15.35
N CYS A 100 11.95 -0.21 -16.00
CA CYS A 100 11.47 0.89 -16.83
C CYS A 100 11.27 2.16 -16.00
N PHE A 101 10.68 2.06 -14.81
CA PHE A 101 10.57 3.19 -13.89
C PHE A 101 11.94 3.78 -13.55
N HIS A 102 12.93 2.95 -13.23
CA HIS A 102 14.26 3.46 -12.91
C HIS A 102 14.93 4.17 -14.09
N LYS A 103 14.75 3.66 -15.31
CA LYS A 103 15.27 4.34 -16.51
C LYS A 103 14.64 5.70 -16.75
N VAL A 104 13.36 5.83 -16.45
CA VAL A 104 12.58 7.04 -16.72
C VAL A 104 12.72 8.07 -15.61
N MET A 105 12.77 7.62 -14.35
CA MET A 105 12.66 8.44 -13.13
C MET A 105 13.94 8.49 -12.27
N GLY A 106 14.89 7.57 -12.46
CA GLY A 106 16.06 7.40 -11.60
C GLY A 106 16.05 6.09 -10.80
N ASP A 107 17.23 5.54 -10.53
CA ASP A 107 17.41 4.23 -9.87
C ASP A 107 16.91 4.20 -8.40
N ASP A 108 16.72 5.36 -7.79
CA ASP A 108 16.19 5.57 -6.44
C ASP A 108 14.66 5.59 -6.39
N TYR A 109 13.98 5.77 -7.53
CA TYR A 109 12.53 5.81 -7.57
C TYR A 109 11.92 4.46 -7.18
N VAL A 110 10.97 4.46 -6.25
CA VAL A 110 10.26 3.25 -5.81
C VAL A 110 8.82 3.26 -6.35
N PRO A 111 8.50 2.44 -7.36
CA PRO A 111 7.15 2.37 -7.92
C PRO A 111 6.12 1.87 -6.90
N VAL A 112 4.89 2.32 -7.05
CA VAL A 112 3.77 1.89 -6.21
C VAL A 112 2.86 0.96 -6.99
N ILE A 113 2.68 -0.26 -6.51
CA ILE A 113 1.66 -1.19 -7.01
C ILE A 113 0.33 -0.81 -6.35
N THR A 114 -0.66 -0.46 -7.17
CA THR A 114 -2.00 -0.04 -6.74
C THR A 114 -3.03 -1.14 -6.81
N SER A 115 -2.75 -2.20 -7.59
CA SER A 115 -3.62 -3.37 -7.66
C SER A 115 -2.85 -4.67 -7.94
N GLY A 116 -3.32 -5.75 -7.34
CA GLY A 116 -2.86 -7.12 -7.50
C GLY A 116 -4.03 -8.08 -7.65
N ASN A 117 -4.16 -9.08 -6.76
CA ASN A 117 -5.38 -9.87 -6.67
C ASN A 117 -6.34 -9.28 -5.61
N ASP A 118 -7.00 -8.19 -5.97
CA ASP A 118 -7.76 -7.39 -5.00
C ASP A 118 -9.26 -7.65 -5.12
N TYR A 119 -9.67 -8.88 -4.79
CA TYR A 119 -11.08 -9.25 -4.71
C TYR A 119 -11.84 -8.41 -3.68
N PRO A 120 -13.05 -7.89 -3.96
CA PRO A 120 -13.89 -8.08 -5.16
C PRO A 120 -13.94 -6.88 -6.13
N TYR A 121 -12.87 -6.08 -6.24
CA TYR A 121 -12.93 -4.76 -6.87
C TYR A 121 -12.75 -4.73 -8.41
N HIS A 122 -12.62 -5.89 -9.06
CA HIS A 122 -12.49 -6.02 -10.51
C HIS A 122 -13.69 -6.72 -11.19
N ALA A 123 -13.75 -6.59 -12.52
CA ALA A 123 -14.69 -7.33 -13.35
C ALA A 123 -14.56 -8.85 -13.15
N LYS A 124 -15.67 -9.59 -13.28
CA LYS A 124 -15.77 -11.02 -12.97
C LYS A 124 -14.68 -11.91 -13.61
N ASN A 125 -14.22 -11.55 -14.82
CA ASN A 125 -13.20 -12.30 -15.57
C ASN A 125 -11.85 -11.56 -15.64
N SER A 126 -11.60 -10.65 -14.69
CA SER A 126 -10.37 -9.90 -14.64
C SER A 126 -9.16 -10.81 -14.40
N LYS A 127 -8.06 -10.53 -15.11
CA LYS A 127 -6.78 -11.22 -14.92
C LYS A 127 -6.20 -10.99 -13.51
N HIS A 128 -6.61 -9.93 -12.81
CA HIS A 128 -6.28 -9.70 -11.40
C HIS A 128 -6.70 -10.88 -10.51
N TYR A 129 -7.92 -11.42 -10.70
CA TYR A 129 -8.42 -12.57 -9.93
C TYR A 129 -7.70 -13.89 -10.25
N MET A 130 -6.94 -13.91 -11.35
CA MET A 130 -6.12 -15.04 -11.75
C MET A 130 -4.66 -14.87 -11.31
N ASN A 131 -4.35 -13.84 -10.52
CA ASN A 131 -2.99 -13.43 -10.17
C ASN A 131 -2.08 -13.16 -11.39
N ALA A 132 -2.72 -12.74 -12.49
CA ALA A 132 -2.13 -12.58 -13.81
C ALA A 132 -2.12 -11.11 -14.28
N ALA A 133 -2.32 -10.16 -13.36
CA ALA A 133 -2.26 -8.73 -13.64
C ALA A 133 -1.71 -7.90 -12.47
N LEU A 134 -1.15 -6.74 -12.78
CA LEU A 134 -0.58 -5.76 -11.86
C LEU A 134 -0.85 -4.34 -12.34
N ASP A 135 -1.22 -3.46 -11.41
CA ASP A 135 -1.38 -2.04 -11.68
C ASP A 135 -0.32 -1.22 -10.98
N PHE A 136 0.34 -0.33 -11.72
CA PHE A 136 1.33 0.59 -11.17
C PHE A 136 0.84 2.03 -11.23
N ARG A 137 1.01 2.76 -10.13
CA ARG A 137 0.69 4.19 -10.08
C ARG A 137 1.58 4.99 -11.01
N ILE A 138 0.98 5.69 -11.96
CA ILE A 138 1.68 6.63 -12.85
C ILE A 138 1.12 8.06 -12.79
N VAL A 139 -0.04 8.27 -12.16
CA VAL A 139 -0.71 9.58 -12.05
C VAL A 139 0.14 10.67 -11.39
N ASN A 140 1.13 10.32 -10.58
CA ASN A 140 2.04 11.29 -9.93
C ASN A 140 3.22 11.69 -10.82
N LEU A 141 3.44 11.00 -11.94
CA LEU A 141 4.55 11.29 -12.83
C LEU A 141 4.21 12.47 -13.76
N PRO A 142 5.21 13.21 -14.26
CA PRO A 142 5.02 14.13 -15.37
C PRO A 142 4.46 13.42 -16.61
N MET A 143 3.57 14.07 -17.38
CA MET A 143 2.87 13.46 -18.52
C MET A 143 3.81 12.88 -19.59
N ASN A 144 4.92 13.56 -19.89
CA ASN A 144 5.95 13.06 -20.81
C ASN A 144 6.60 11.77 -20.29
N LYS A 145 6.87 11.70 -18.99
CA LYS A 145 7.45 10.52 -18.33
C LYS A 145 6.48 9.35 -18.26
N ARG A 146 5.17 9.58 -18.11
CA ARG A 146 4.15 8.53 -18.21
C ARG A 146 4.17 7.86 -19.58
N ARG A 147 4.16 8.66 -20.65
CA ARG A 147 4.20 8.15 -22.03
C ARG A 147 5.48 7.34 -22.28
N GLU A 148 6.63 7.91 -21.91
CA GLU A 148 7.94 7.25 -22.04
C GLU A 148 7.97 5.90 -21.30
N LEU A 149 7.44 5.85 -20.07
CA LEU A 149 7.33 4.64 -19.26
C LEU A 149 6.45 3.57 -19.93
N VAL A 150 5.26 3.96 -20.39
CA VAL A 150 4.30 3.03 -21.02
C VAL A 150 4.90 2.43 -22.30
N GLU A 151 5.47 3.26 -23.17
CA GLU A 151 6.12 2.81 -24.41
C GLU A 151 7.30 1.87 -24.12
N MET A 152 8.13 2.20 -23.13
CA MET A 152 9.25 1.36 -22.73
C MET A 152 8.77 0.00 -22.16
N ALA A 153 7.76 0.00 -21.29
CA ALA A 153 7.21 -1.22 -20.72
C ALA A 153 6.58 -2.12 -21.80
N GLN A 154 5.86 -1.53 -22.77
CA GLN A 154 5.31 -2.25 -23.93
C GLN A 154 6.41 -2.93 -24.75
N LEU A 155 7.50 -2.22 -25.04
CA LEU A 155 8.63 -2.77 -25.78
C LEU A 155 9.37 -3.88 -25.02
N ARG A 156 9.52 -3.73 -23.70
CA ARG A 156 10.27 -4.68 -22.85
C ARG A 156 9.54 -5.97 -22.59
N LEU A 157 8.24 -5.89 -22.28
CA LEU A 157 7.42 -7.06 -21.98
C LEU A 157 6.99 -7.81 -23.24
N GLY A 158 6.90 -7.10 -24.37
CA GLY A 158 6.61 -7.67 -25.67
C GLY A 158 5.25 -8.38 -25.74
N TYR A 159 5.09 -9.30 -26.69
CA TYR A 159 3.81 -9.90 -27.06
C TYR A 159 3.22 -10.87 -26.03
N ARG A 160 3.94 -11.20 -24.97
CA ARG A 160 3.45 -12.11 -23.91
C ARG A 160 2.54 -11.40 -22.92
N PHE A 161 2.62 -10.07 -22.86
CA PHE A 161 1.87 -9.27 -21.92
C PHE A 161 1.12 -8.19 -22.67
N ARG A 162 -0.02 -7.80 -22.11
CA ARG A 162 -0.69 -6.57 -22.50
C ARG A 162 -0.35 -5.50 -21.48
N VAL A 163 0.16 -4.38 -21.98
CA VAL A 163 0.52 -3.22 -21.17
C VAL A 163 -0.34 -2.05 -21.63
N LEU A 164 -1.22 -1.59 -20.76
CA LEU A 164 -2.17 -0.53 -21.04
C LEU A 164 -1.93 0.66 -20.11
N TRP A 165 -2.13 1.85 -20.68
CA TRP A 165 -2.32 3.05 -19.89
C TRP A 165 -3.81 3.25 -19.66
N GLU A 166 -4.29 2.87 -18.48
CA GLU A 166 -5.68 3.08 -18.10
C GLU A 166 -5.86 4.51 -17.58
N LYS A 167 -6.62 5.31 -18.33
CA LYS A 167 -6.87 6.74 -18.02
C LYS A 167 -8.21 6.89 -17.30
N GLY A 168 -8.25 7.73 -16.27
CA GLY A 168 -9.46 8.01 -15.48
C GLY A 168 -9.12 8.57 -14.10
N GLU A 169 -10.04 8.44 -13.15
CA GLU A 169 -9.84 8.87 -11.76
C GLU A 169 -8.71 8.09 -11.05
N ALA A 170 -8.51 6.82 -11.44
CA ALA A 170 -7.45 5.96 -10.93
C ALA A 170 -6.44 5.64 -12.03
N GLU A 171 -5.80 6.67 -12.60
CA GLU A 171 -4.84 6.48 -13.70
C GLU A 171 -3.62 5.63 -13.29
N HIS A 172 -3.43 4.51 -13.99
CA HIS A 172 -2.37 3.55 -13.71
C HIS A 172 -1.85 2.87 -15.00
N LEU A 173 -0.69 2.23 -14.88
CA LEU A 173 -0.14 1.33 -15.87
C LEU A 173 -0.61 -0.09 -15.53
N HIS A 174 -1.53 -0.64 -16.33
CA HIS A 174 -2.02 -2.00 -16.21
C HIS A 174 -1.10 -2.95 -16.99
N VAL A 175 -0.71 -4.05 -16.37
CA VAL A 175 0.09 -5.10 -17.00
C VAL A 175 -0.57 -6.44 -16.74
N GLU A 176 -0.94 -7.15 -17.79
CA GLU A 176 -1.54 -8.50 -17.68
C GLU A 176 -0.85 -9.52 -18.58
N LEU A 177 -0.85 -10.78 -18.13
CA LEU A 177 -0.39 -11.91 -18.93
C LEU A 177 -1.45 -12.28 -19.97
N LEU A 178 -1.02 -12.43 -21.22
CA LEU A 178 -1.85 -12.96 -22.31
C LEU A 178 -1.85 -14.49 -22.29
N ASP A 179 -2.97 -15.07 -22.71
CA ASP A 179 -3.15 -16.53 -22.82
C ASP A 179 -2.32 -17.15 -23.95
#